data_AF-A0A2V5YA24-F1
#
_entry.id   AF-A0A2V5YA24-F1
#
_cell.length_a   1.000
_cell.length_b   1.000
_cell.length_c   1.000
_cell.angle_alpha   90.00
_cell.angle_beta   90.00
_cell.angle_gamma   90.00
#
_symmetry.space_group_name_H-M   'P 1'
#
loop_
_entity.id
_entity.type
_entity.pdbx_description
1 polymer ?
#
loop_
_entity_poly.entity_id
_entity_poly.type
_entity_poly.pdbx_seq_one_letter_code
_entity_poly.pdbx_strand_id
1 'polypeptide(L)' 'MRVRGDTAVVMGRTHTKGVSGGKPFDLQFQFTDTFVKKGGHWRLLAGHVSKLPAKEIRRDK' A
#
# COMPACT_ATOMS: atom_id res chain seq x y z
N MET A 1 -0.79 -10.34 6.47
CA MET A 1 -0.56 -9.59 7.73
C MET A 1 0.29 -10.43 8.67
N ARG A 2 1.24 -9.82 9.39
CA ARG A 2 2.02 -10.49 10.45
C ARG A 2 1.81 -9.74 11.76
N VAL A 3 1.53 -10.45 12.84
CA VAL A 3 1.32 -9.86 14.19
C VAL A 3 2.36 -10.43 15.15
N ARG A 4 2.91 -9.57 16.01
CA ARG A 4 3.87 -9.88 17.09
C ARG A 4 3.53 -9.01 18.30
N GLY A 5 2.89 -9.61 19.31
CA GLY A 5 2.39 -8.87 20.47
C GLY A 5 1.50 -7.71 20.05
N ASP A 6 1.83 -6.52 20.54
CA ASP A 6 1.12 -5.27 20.22
C ASP A 6 1.62 -4.58 18.94
N THR A 7 2.32 -5.29 18.06
CA THR A 7 2.78 -4.78 16.76
C THR A 7 2.22 -5.62 15.62
N ALA A 8 1.75 -4.97 14.56
CA ALA A 8 1.33 -5.63 13.33
C ALA A 8 1.98 -4.98 12.11
N VAL A 9 2.41 -5.81 11.16
CA VAL A 9 2.89 -5.37 9.85
C VAL A 9 1.91 -5.86 8.78
N VAL A 10 1.32 -4.91 8.07
CA VAL A 10 0.40 -5.14 6.96
C VAL A 10 1.13 -4.75 5.68
N MET A 11 1.13 -5.64 4.70
CA MET A 11 1.68 -5.37 3.37
C MET A 11 0.59 -5.66 2.36
N GLY A 12 0.58 -4.90 1.28
CA GLY A 12 -0.37 -5.13 0.21
C GLY A 12 0.00 -4.38 -1.06
N ARG A 13 -0.86 -4.57 -2.06
CA ARG A 13 -0.86 -3.80 -3.29
C ARG A 13 -2.22 -3.14 -3.46
N THR A 14 -2.23 -1.91 -3.94
CA THR A 14 -3.46 -1.18 -4.23
C THR A 14 -3.45 -0.64 -5.65
N HIS A 15 -4.62 -0.69 -6.27
CA HIS A 15 -4.91 -0.10 -7.56
C HIS A 15 -5.70 1.18 -7.34
N THR A 16 -5.14 2.32 -7.72
CA THR A 16 -5.78 3.62 -7.51
C THR A 16 -6.00 4.30 -8.84
N LYS A 17 -7.25 4.71 -9.08
CA LYS A 17 -7.65 5.56 -10.20
C LYS A 17 -8.21 6.86 -9.66
N GLY A 18 -7.98 7.96 -10.37
CA GLY A 18 -8.49 9.26 -9.95
C GLY A 18 -8.03 10.38 -10.87
N VAL A 19 -8.24 11.62 -10.41
CA VAL A 19 -7.81 12.83 -11.10
C VAL A 19 -6.98 13.67 -10.13
N SER A 20 -5.81 14.12 -10.54
CA SER A 20 -4.94 15.02 -9.78
C SER A 20 -4.45 16.16 -10.66
N GLY A 21 -4.61 17.41 -10.21
CA GLY A 21 -4.29 18.59 -11.01
C GLY A 21 -5.00 18.61 -12.38
N GLY A 22 -6.23 18.09 -12.44
CA GLY A 22 -7.01 17.97 -13.68
C GLY A 22 -6.61 16.83 -14.63
N LYS A 23 -5.58 16.03 -14.28
CA LYS A 23 -5.11 14.90 -15.11
C LYS A 23 -5.57 13.57 -14.53
N PRO A 24 -6.18 12.67 -15.33
CA PRO A 24 -6.53 11.34 -14.86
C PRO A 24 -5.27 10.50 -14.60
N PHE A 25 -5.33 9.60 -13.63
CA PHE A 25 -4.30 8.59 -13.36
C PHE A 25 -4.93 7.23 -13.07
N ASP A 26 -4.16 6.18 -13.37
CA ASP A 26 -4.48 4.79 -13.13
C ASP A 26 -3.15 4.09 -12.75
N LEU A 27 -2.93 3.89 -11.45
CA LEU A 27 -1.62 3.52 -10.90
C LEU A 27 -1.73 2.37 -9.91
N GLN A 28 -0.70 1.53 -9.87
CA GLN A 28 -0.54 0.46 -8.88
C GLN A 28 0.53 0.87 -7.87
N PHE A 29 0.31 0.57 -6.60
CA PHE A 29 1.25 0.82 -5.51
C PHE A 29 1.44 -0.44 -4.67
N GLN A 30 2.60 -0.57 -4.05
CA GLN A 30 2.81 -1.48 -2.93
C GLN A 30 2.98 -0.67 -1.65
N PHE A 31 2.51 -1.22 -0.54
CA PHE A 31 2.61 -0.57 0.76
C PHE A 31 3.07 -1.53 1.85
N THR A 32 3.68 -0.95 2.88
CA THR A 32 3.95 -1.59 4.17
C THR A 32 3.52 -0.63 5.26
N ASP A 33 2.52 -1.04 6.03
CA ASP A 33 2.01 -0.31 7.18
C ASP A 33 2.36 -1.07 8.46
N THR A 34 2.95 -0.37 9.41
CA THR A 34 3.23 -0.86 10.75
C THR A 34 2.22 -0.24 11.70
N PHE A 35 1.51 -1.08 12.45
CA PHE A 35 0.55 -0.69 13.47
C PHE A 35 1.06 -1.06 14.85
N VAL A 36 0.73 -0.25 15.84
CA VAL A 36 0.90 -0.57 17.25
C VAL A 36 -0.45 -0.53 17.98
N LYS A 37 -0.65 -1.45 18.91
CA LYS A 37 -1.84 -1.49 19.77
C LYS A 37 -1.57 -0.63 21.00
N LYS A 38 -2.35 0.44 21.20
CA LYS A 38 -2.29 1.32 22.37
C LYS A 38 -3.67 1.43 23.00
N GLY A 39 -3.78 1.11 24.29
CA GLY A 39 -5.05 1.14 25.02
C GLY A 39 -6.12 0.23 24.40
N GLY A 40 -5.73 -0.93 23.87
CA GLY A 40 -6.66 -1.85 23.21
C GLY A 40 -6.93 -1.56 21.72
N HIS A 41 -6.50 -0.40 21.21
CA HIS A 41 -6.78 0.03 19.84
C HIS A 41 -5.54 0.02 18.96
N TRP A 42 -5.67 -0.53 17.75
CA TRP A 42 -4.63 -0.44 16.72
C TRP A 42 -4.54 0.97 16.16
N ARG A 43 -3.32 1.49 16.05
CA ARG A 43 -3.01 2.80 15.47
C ARG A 43 -1.86 2.64 14.47
N LEU A 44 -1.93 3.35 13.35
CA LEU A 44 -0.84 3.38 12.38
C LEU A 44 0.37 4.06 13.04
N LEU A 45 1.49 3.34 13.13
CA LEU A 45 2.77 3.87 13.63
C LEU A 45 3.58 4.50 12.50
N ALA A 46 3.69 3.77 11.39
CA ALA A 46 4.45 4.19 10.21
C ALA A 46 3.89 3.50 8.97
N GLY A 47 3.95 4.18 7.84
CA GLY A 47 3.59 3.63 6.53
C GLY A 47 4.64 3.99 5.50
N HIS A 48 4.94 3.05 4.60
CA HIS A 48 5.71 3.30 3.39
C HIS A 48 4.90 2.86 2.19
N VAL A 49 4.83 3.71 1.17
CA VAL A 49 4.19 3.43 -0.11
C VAL A 49 5.16 3.70 -1.23
N SER A 50 5.23 2.80 -2.20
CA SER A 50 5.97 3.01 -3.43
C SER A 50 5.13 2.64 -4.64
N LYS A 51 5.26 3.45 -5.70
CA LYS A 51 4.63 3.17 -6.99
C LYS A 51 5.26 1.91 -7.58
N LEU A 52 4.42 1.00 -8.05
CA LEU A 52 4.87 -0.14 -8.82
C LEU A 52 5.13 0.28 -10.28
N PRO A 53 6.12 -0.33 -10.95
CA PRO A 53 6.28 -0.14 -12.39
C PRO A 53 5.00 -0.55 -13.12
N ALA A 54 4.73 0.08 -14.26
CA ALA A 54 3.66 -0.35 -15.12
C ALA A 54 3.87 -1.84 -15.45
N LYS A 55 2.81 -2.64 -15.39
CA LYS A 55 2.89 -4.07 -15.73
C LYS A 55 3.32 -4.15 -17.19
N GLU A 56 4.50 -4.71 -17.44
CA GLU A 56 4.99 -4.92 -18.79
C GLU A 56 4.03 -5.89 -19.49
N ILE A 57 3.40 -5.44 -20.56
CA ILE A 57 2.57 -6.30 -21.39
C ILE A 57 3.54 -7.19 -22.14
N ARG A 58 3.64 -8.46 -21.75
CA ARG A 58 4.27 -9.47 -22.59
C ARG A 58 3.47 -9.51 -23.89
N ARG A 59 4.06 -8.98 -24.96
CA ARG A 59 3.56 -9.17 -26.32
C ARG A 59 4.08 -10.53 -26.75
N ASP A 60 3.24 -11.54 -26.61
CA ASP A 60 3.49 -12.83 -27.22
C ASP A 60 3.49 -12.60 -28.74
N LYS A 61 4.57 -13.02 -29.41
CA LYS A 61 4.80 -12.85 -30.84
C LYS A 61 4.36 -14.09 -31.60
#